data_AF-A0A4Y4D221-F1
#
_entry.id   AF-A0A4Y4D221-F1
#
_cell.length_a   1.000
_cell.length_b   1.000
_cell.length_c   1.000
_cell.angle_alpha   90.00
_cell.angle_beta   90.00
_cell.angle_gamma   90.00
#
_symmetry.space_group_name_H-M   'P 1'
#
loop_
_entity.id
_entity.type
_entity.pdbx_description
1 polymer ?
#
loop_
_entity_poly.entity_id
_entity_poly.type
_entity_poly.pdbx_seq_one_letter_code
_entity_poly.pdbx_strand_id
1 'polypeptide(L)'
;MPMTIDLEKLIEWLGVEGAIAGLDGSDLTAAELGELMPESKPSGHSKLKRRDLIRAMVEQKRLDLTKKPEELMAMDADSLKAYFHSIKASKKEILDLLESLDIRPGSVARNNLTEFAAREISDIGMYRRVAQGTKPPDVQDGGGSS
;
A
#
# COMPACT_ATOMS: atom_id res chain seq x y z
N MET A 1 14.64 9.29 28.46
CA MET A 1 14.97 8.37 27.36
C MET A 1 14.21 8.86 26.14
N PRO A 2 14.81 9.04 24.96
CA PRO A 2 14.02 9.43 23.80
C PRO A 2 13.06 8.26 23.50
N MET A 3 11.77 8.53 23.65
CA MET A 3 10.73 7.58 23.30
C MET A 3 10.65 7.62 21.77
N THR A 4 11.43 6.77 21.11
CA THR A 4 11.43 6.68 19.65
C THR A 4 10.09 6.10 19.22
N ILE A 5 9.21 6.95 18.71
CA ILE A 5 7.93 6.51 18.15
C ILE A 5 8.24 5.64 16.93
N ASP A 6 7.77 4.40 16.97
CA ASP A 6 7.82 3.49 15.84
C ASP A 6 6.68 3.85 14.86
N LEU A 7 7.03 4.60 13.82
CA LEU A 7 6.07 5.11 12.84
C LEU A 7 5.34 3.99 12.09
N GLU A 8 5.99 2.83 11.91
CA GLU A 8 5.41 1.67 11.25
C GLU A 8 4.28 1.06 12.08
N LYS A 9 4.54 0.78 13.36
CA LYS A 9 3.51 0.29 14.29
C LYS A 9 2.37 1.29 14.48
N LEU A 10 2.69 2.58 14.49
CA LEU A 10 1.68 3.62 14.59
C LEU A 10 0.71 3.58 13.40
N ILE A 11 1.23 3.44 12.18
CA ILE A 11 0.43 3.31 10.95
C ILE A 11 -0.36 2.00 10.94
N GLU A 12 0.22 0.89 11.39
CA GLU A 12 -0.46 -0.42 11.46
C GLU A 12 -1.70 -0.37 12.38
N TRP A 13 -1.53 0.21 13.57
CA TRP A 13 -2.60 0.28 14.57
C TRP A 13 -3.69 1.28 14.18
N LEU A 14 -3.30 2.51 13.85
CA LEU A 14 -4.22 3.64 13.69
C LEU A 14 -4.63 3.90 12.22
N GLY A 15 -3.92 3.31 11.26
CA GLY A 15 -4.02 3.71 9.86
C GLY A 15 -3.34 5.06 9.59
N VAL A 16 -3.27 5.45 8.32
CA VAL A 16 -2.62 6.70 7.87
C VAL A 16 -3.23 7.92 8.55
N GLU A 17 -4.55 8.10 8.47
CA GLU A 17 -5.22 9.28 9.03
C GLU A 17 -5.15 9.32 10.56
N GLY A 18 -5.22 8.16 11.24
CA GLY A 18 -5.07 8.08 12.69
C GLY A 18 -3.64 8.38 13.15
N ALA A 19 -2.64 7.91 12.41
CA ALA A 19 -1.23 8.26 12.66
C ALA A 19 -0.98 9.77 12.45
N ILE A 20 -1.52 10.36 11.38
CA ILE A 20 -1.44 11.81 11.14
C ILE A 20 -2.08 12.58 12.29
N ALA A 21 -3.31 12.24 12.67
CA ALA A 21 -4.02 12.92 13.75
C ALA A 21 -3.30 12.78 15.11
N GLY A 22 -2.77 11.59 15.40
CA GLY A 22 -2.02 11.32 16.63
C GLY A 22 -0.71 12.12 16.71
N LEU A 23 0.02 12.23 15.61
CA LEU A 23 1.25 13.03 15.55
C LEU A 23 0.96 14.53 15.58
N ASP A 24 -0.11 14.99 14.93
CA ASP A 24 -0.52 16.41 14.92
C ASP A 24 -0.96 16.86 16.33
N GLY A 25 -1.61 15.98 17.09
CA GLY A 25 -1.99 16.22 18.48
C GLY A 25 -0.91 15.95 19.54
N SER A 26 0.30 15.53 19.12
CA SER A 26 1.40 15.24 20.05
C SER A 26 2.23 16.48 20.41
N ASP A 27 2.93 16.44 21.54
CA ASP A 27 3.83 17.50 22.01
C ASP A 27 5.21 17.48 21.33
N LEU A 28 5.45 16.59 20.36
CA LEU A 28 6.72 16.56 19.61
C LEU A 28 6.99 17.90 18.96
N THR A 29 8.22 18.22 18.61
CA THR A 29 8.57 19.40 17.81
C THR A 29 8.75 19.01 16.34
N ALA A 30 8.81 19.99 15.43
CA ALA A 30 9.13 19.70 14.02
C ALA A 30 10.52 19.07 13.85
N ALA A 31 11.46 19.38 14.76
CA ALA A 31 12.78 18.76 14.79
C ALA A 31 12.70 17.29 15.19
N GLU A 32 12.00 16.98 16.29
CA GLU A 32 11.81 15.60 16.76
C GLU A 32 11.01 14.74 15.77
N LEU A 33 9.99 15.32 15.10
CA LEU A 33 9.31 14.66 13.99
C LEU A 33 10.29 14.32 12.88
N GLY A 34 11.18 15.25 12.50
CA GLY A 34 12.23 14.99 11.51
C GLY A 34 13.23 13.90 11.88
N GLU A 35 13.34 13.54 13.16
CA GLU A 35 14.20 12.44 13.64
C GLU A 35 13.53 11.06 13.50
N LEU A 36 12.20 10.99 13.31
CA LEU A 36 11.48 9.73 13.11
C LEU A 36 11.74 9.11 11.72
N MET A 37 12.34 9.87 10.80
CA MET A 37 12.69 9.42 9.44
C MET A 37 14.11 9.88 9.03
N PRO A 38 15.17 9.30 9.64
CA PRO A 38 16.55 9.74 9.43
C PRO A 38 17.02 9.53 7.99
N GLU A 39 16.58 8.45 7.34
CA GLU A 39 16.99 8.05 5.99
C GLU A 39 16.30 8.83 4.86
N SER A 40 15.14 9.43 5.13
CA SER A 40 14.31 10.08 4.12
C SER A 40 14.02 11.54 4.45
N LYS A 41 14.95 12.22 5.13
CA LYS A 41 14.78 13.61 5.56
C LYS A 41 14.51 14.49 4.33
N PRO A 42 13.27 14.97 4.11
CA PRO A 42 12.94 15.65 2.86
C PRO A 42 13.77 16.92 2.72
N SER A 43 14.43 17.13 1.58
CA SER A 43 15.19 18.36 1.31
C SER A 43 14.30 19.59 1.54
N GLY A 44 14.55 20.39 2.58
CA GLY A 44 13.72 21.56 2.91
C GLY A 44 12.63 21.36 3.98
N HIS A 45 12.67 20.26 4.74
CA HIS A 45 11.79 20.00 5.91
C HIS A 45 11.69 21.16 6.91
N SER A 46 12.72 22.00 7.04
CA SER A 46 12.69 23.19 7.90
C SER A 46 11.73 24.30 7.42
N LYS A 47 11.26 24.24 6.17
CA LYS A 47 10.31 25.21 5.58
C LYS A 47 8.87 24.72 5.54
N LEU A 48 8.62 23.44 5.79
CA LEU A 48 7.28 22.87 5.79
C LEU A 48 6.56 23.22 7.09
N LYS A 49 5.24 23.45 7.01
CA LYS A 49 4.43 23.51 8.23
C LYS A 49 4.44 22.13 8.89
N ARG A 50 4.42 22.09 10.23
CA ARG A 50 4.44 20.85 11.02
C ARG A 50 3.47 19.79 10.49
N ARG A 51 2.22 20.18 10.20
CA ARG A 51 1.18 19.28 9.70
C ARG A 51 1.49 18.72 8.31
N ASP A 52 2.11 19.52 7.43
CA ASP A 52 2.53 19.08 6.10
C ASP A 52 3.72 18.11 6.19
N LEU A 53 4.65 18.37 7.13
CA LEU A 53 5.75 17.46 7.44
C LEU A 53 5.23 16.11 7.94
N ILE A 54 4.29 16.11 8.90
CA ILE A 54 3.67 14.88 9.43
C ILE A 54 3.02 14.08 8.31
N ARG A 55 2.24 14.74 7.45
CA ARG A 55 1.58 14.10 6.30
C ARG A 55 2.61 13.45 5.38
N ALA A 56 3.62 14.19 4.96
CA ALA A 56 4.66 13.69 4.06
C ALA A 56 5.41 12.50 4.65
N MET A 57 5.73 12.53 5.95
CA MET A 57 6.40 11.44 6.64
C MET A 57 5.55 10.16 6.73
N VAL A 58 4.29 10.30 7.15
CA VAL A 58 3.37 9.17 7.26
C VAL A 58 3.11 8.56 5.88
N GLU A 59 2.90 9.39 4.86
CA GLU A 59 2.69 8.95 3.48
C GLU A 59 3.94 8.25 2.91
N GLN A 60 5.15 8.79 3.14
CA GLN A 60 6.39 8.14 2.70
C GLN A 60 6.59 6.79 3.38
N LYS A 61 6.48 6.73 4.71
CA LYS A 61 6.65 5.47 5.44
C LYS A 61 5.60 4.44 5.03
N ARG A 62 4.36 4.88 4.77
CA ARG A 62 3.30 4.03 4.24
C ARG A 62 3.68 3.46 2.88
N LEU A 63 4.18 4.29 1.96
CA LEU A 63 4.64 3.86 0.64
C LEU A 63 5.73 2.79 0.74
N ASP A 64 6.70 2.98 1.63
CA ASP A 64 7.80 2.04 1.87
C ASP A 64 7.31 0.66 2.38
N LEU A 65 6.18 0.63 3.09
CA LEU A 65 5.57 -0.60 3.61
C LEU A 65 4.65 -1.29 2.59
N THR A 66 4.28 -0.60 1.51
CA THR A 66 3.44 -1.16 0.45
C THR A 66 4.26 -2.02 -0.51
N LYS A 67 3.71 -3.17 -0.89
CA LYS A 67 4.30 -4.02 -1.93
C LYS A 67 4.36 -3.25 -3.24
N LYS A 68 5.45 -3.46 -4.00
CA LYS A 68 5.60 -2.87 -5.33
C LYS A 68 4.59 -3.49 -6.31
N PRO A 69 4.24 -2.79 -7.40
CA PRO A 69 3.33 -3.31 -8.43
C PRO A 69 3.70 -4.69 -8.95
N GLU A 70 4.99 -4.98 -9.13
CA GLU A 70 5.48 -6.28 -9.59
C GLU A 70 5.15 -7.41 -8.59
N GLU A 71 5.28 -7.13 -7.30
CA GLU A 71 4.95 -8.08 -6.24
C GLU A 71 3.45 -8.32 -6.16
N LEU A 72 2.65 -7.27 -6.32
CA LEU A 72 1.18 -7.38 -6.38
C LEU A 72 0.73 -8.20 -7.58
N MET A 73 1.33 -7.99 -8.75
CA MET A 73 1.03 -8.77 -9.95
C MET A 73 1.41 -10.25 -9.82
N ALA A 74 2.32 -10.60 -8.92
CA ALA A 74 2.69 -12.00 -8.65
C ALA A 74 1.65 -12.73 -7.77
N MET A 75 0.74 -12.01 -7.12
CA MET A 75 -0.27 -12.55 -6.23
C MET A 75 -1.55 -12.93 -6.99
N ASP A 76 -2.28 -13.93 -6.48
CA ASP A 76 -3.64 -14.22 -6.93
C ASP A 76 -4.66 -13.25 -6.30
N ALA A 77 -5.89 -13.26 -6.83
CA ALA A 77 -6.94 -12.35 -6.39
C ALA A 77 -7.28 -12.48 -4.89
N ASP A 78 -7.31 -13.68 -4.32
CA ASP A 78 -7.66 -13.85 -2.90
C ASP A 78 -6.53 -13.35 -1.99
N SER A 79 -5.28 -13.59 -2.37
CA SER A 79 -4.10 -13.05 -1.70
C SER A 79 -4.05 -11.53 -1.77
N LEU A 80 -4.43 -10.93 -2.89
CA LEU A 80 -4.53 -9.48 -3.05
C LEU A 80 -5.61 -8.87 -2.15
N LYS A 81 -6.79 -9.49 -2.04
CA LYS A 81 -7.84 -9.04 -1.10
C LYS A 81 -7.34 -9.11 0.34
N ALA A 82 -6.75 -10.24 0.73
CA ALA A 82 -6.20 -10.42 2.06
C ALA A 82 -5.13 -9.37 2.36
N TYR A 83 -4.27 -9.07 1.38
CA TYR A 83 -3.28 -8.03 1.48
C TYR A 83 -3.89 -6.65 1.68
N PHE A 84 -4.82 -6.22 0.83
CA PHE A 84 -5.48 -4.92 0.95
C PHE A 84 -6.20 -4.75 2.30
N HIS A 85 -6.80 -5.83 2.82
CA HIS A 85 -7.37 -5.83 4.16
C HIS A 85 -6.32 -5.72 5.26
N SER A 86 -5.21 -6.45 5.15
CA SER A 86 -4.13 -6.43 6.15
C SER A 86 -3.51 -5.05 6.33
N ILE A 87 -3.32 -4.31 5.22
CA ILE A 87 -2.78 -2.96 5.26
C ILE A 87 -3.87 -1.91 5.52
N LYS A 88 -5.14 -2.31 5.65
CA LYS A 88 -6.30 -1.40 5.73
C LYS A 88 -6.29 -0.36 4.60
N ALA A 89 -6.11 -0.83 3.35
CA ALA A 89 -6.04 0.05 2.18
C ALA A 89 -7.33 0.89 2.07
N SER A 90 -7.17 2.20 1.99
CA SER A 90 -8.25 3.14 1.78
C SER A 90 -8.77 3.06 0.35
N LYS A 91 -10.02 3.50 0.15
CA LYS A 91 -10.62 3.62 -1.19
C LYS A 91 -9.76 4.45 -2.14
N LYS A 92 -9.17 5.54 -1.63
CA LYS A 92 -8.29 6.42 -2.41
C LYS A 92 -7.03 5.68 -2.85
N GLU A 93 -6.33 5.02 -1.92
CA GLU A 93 -5.10 4.26 -2.26
C GLU A 93 -5.37 3.19 -3.32
N ILE A 94 -6.50 2.47 -3.23
CA ILE A 94 -6.86 1.47 -4.25
C ILE A 94 -7.14 2.13 -5.61
N LEU A 95 -7.82 3.28 -5.64
CA LEU A 95 -8.06 4.02 -6.89
C LEU A 95 -6.75 4.52 -7.51
N ASP A 96 -5.88 5.11 -6.70
CA ASP A 96 -4.58 5.64 -7.15
C ASP A 96 -3.69 4.50 -7.69
N LEU A 97 -3.70 3.34 -7.03
CA LEU A 97 -3.04 2.12 -7.53
C LEU A 97 -3.61 1.67 -8.87
N LEU A 98 -4.93 1.57 -9.00
CA LEU A 98 -5.56 1.18 -10.27
C LEU A 98 -5.22 2.16 -11.39
N GLU A 99 -5.25 3.46 -11.12
CA GLU A 99 -4.85 4.48 -12.09
C GLU A 99 -3.39 4.34 -12.51
N SER A 100 -2.48 4.04 -11.57
CA SER A 100 -1.06 3.78 -11.88
C SER A 100 -0.84 2.56 -12.78
N LEU A 101 -1.81 1.64 -12.84
CA LEU A 101 -1.83 0.45 -13.69
C LEU A 101 -2.68 0.65 -14.96
N ASP A 102 -3.13 1.88 -15.21
CA ASP A 102 -4.04 2.26 -16.30
C ASP A 102 -5.40 1.54 -16.27
N ILE A 103 -5.85 1.17 -15.06
CA ILE A 103 -7.15 0.52 -14.82
C ILE A 103 -8.14 1.57 -14.30
N ARG A 104 -9.25 1.75 -15.01
CA ARG A 104 -10.30 2.72 -14.63
C ARG A 104 -11.57 2.01 -14.18
N PRO A 105 -11.85 1.94 -12.85
CA PRO A 105 -13.08 1.31 -12.36
C PRO A 105 -14.32 2.14 -12.72
N GLY A 106 -15.29 1.48 -13.36
CA GLY A 106 -16.63 2.02 -13.58
C GLY A 106 -17.42 2.20 -12.27
N SER A 107 -18.57 2.87 -12.36
CA SER A 107 -19.45 3.18 -11.21
C SER A 107 -19.74 1.97 -10.31
N VAL A 108 -20.12 0.84 -10.90
CA VAL A 108 -20.49 -0.40 -10.18
C VAL A 108 -19.28 -1.02 -9.47
N ALA A 109 -18.10 -1.00 -10.11
CA ALA A 109 -16.86 -1.52 -9.53
C ALA A 109 -16.44 -0.74 -8.27
N ARG A 110 -16.79 0.55 -8.17
CA ARG A 110 -16.47 1.37 -7.00
C ARG A 110 -17.24 0.98 -5.74
N ASN A 111 -18.30 0.18 -5.84
CA ASN A 111 -19.06 -0.35 -4.70
C ASN A 111 -18.37 -1.55 -4.05
N ASN A 112 -17.56 -2.29 -4.82
CA ASN A 112 -16.75 -3.39 -4.30
C ASN A 112 -15.32 -3.28 -4.84
N LEU A 113 -14.69 -2.14 -4.52
CA LEU A 113 -13.45 -1.72 -5.14
C LEU A 113 -12.29 -2.67 -4.86
N THR A 114 -12.22 -3.23 -3.65
CA THR A 114 -11.19 -4.20 -3.26
C THR A 114 -11.28 -5.48 -4.09
N GLU A 115 -12.49 -6.01 -4.29
CA GLU A 115 -12.73 -7.19 -5.13
C GLU A 115 -12.34 -6.92 -6.58
N PHE A 116 -12.78 -5.79 -7.12
CA PHE A 116 -12.46 -5.37 -8.47
C PHE A 116 -10.95 -5.24 -8.65
N ALA A 117 -10.27 -4.52 -7.75
CA ALA A 117 -8.83 -4.29 -7.87
C ALA A 117 -8.04 -5.58 -7.79
N ALA A 118 -8.37 -6.46 -6.85
CA ALA A 118 -7.69 -7.73 -6.70
C ALA A 118 -7.83 -8.61 -7.95
N ARG A 119 -9.01 -8.65 -8.56
CA ARG A 119 -9.26 -9.39 -9.80
C ARG A 119 -8.46 -8.83 -10.96
N GLU A 120 -8.56 -7.53 -11.23
CA GLU A 120 -7.88 -6.91 -12.38
C GLU A 120 -6.36 -7.01 -12.27
N ILE A 121 -5.79 -6.77 -11.08
CA ILE A 121 -4.35 -6.87 -10.85
C ILE A 121 -3.87 -8.32 -11.02
N SER A 122 -4.64 -9.29 -10.51
CA SER A 122 -4.35 -10.72 -10.68
C SER A 122 -4.39 -11.12 -12.16
N ASP A 123 -5.39 -10.67 -12.92
CA ASP A 123 -5.55 -10.98 -14.34
C ASP A 123 -4.39 -10.40 -15.16
N ILE A 124 -4.03 -9.13 -14.95
CA ILE A 124 -2.86 -8.50 -15.58
C ILE A 124 -1.58 -9.25 -15.24
N GLY A 125 -1.41 -9.62 -13.96
CA GLY A 125 -0.28 -10.39 -13.48
C GLY A 125 -0.17 -11.76 -14.16
N MET A 126 -1.30 -12.45 -14.32
CA MET A 126 -1.39 -13.72 -15.05
C MET A 126 -0.94 -13.56 -16.51
N TYR A 127 -1.49 -12.57 -17.24
CA TYR A 127 -1.09 -12.32 -18.63
C TYR A 127 0.40 -12.02 -18.76
N ARG A 128 0.97 -11.24 -17.82
CA ARG A 128 2.39 -10.92 -17.81
C ARG A 128 3.27 -12.16 -17.62
N ARG A 129 2.92 -13.07 -16.71
CA ARG A 129 3.64 -14.34 -16.50
C ARG A 129 3.63 -15.23 -17.74
N VAL A 130 2.45 -15.37 -18.37
CA VAL A 130 2.29 -16.14 -19.61
C VAL A 130 3.15 -15.56 -20.73
N ALA A 131 3.14 -14.24 -20.92
CA ALA A 131 3.95 -13.56 -21.93
C ALA A 131 5.47 -13.70 -21.68
N GLN A 132 5.88 -13.83 -20.42
CA GLN A 132 7.28 -14.03 -20.02
C GLN A 132 7.72 -15.51 -20.03
N GLY A 133 6.84 -16.45 -20.40
CA GLY A 133 7.16 -17.88 -20.48
C GLY A 133 7.31 -18.57 -19.12
N THR A 134 6.91 -17.92 -18.03
CA THR A 134 6.78 -18.60 -16.73
C THR A 134 5.47 -19.38 -16.76
N LYS A 135 5.58 -20.71 -16.94
CA LYS A 135 4.43 -21.60 -16.83
C LYS A 135 3.70 -21.33 -15.51
N PRO A 136 2.38 -21.11 -15.50
CA PRO A 136 1.62 -21.16 -14.26
C PRO A 136 1.87 -22.53 -13.60
N PRO A 137 1.94 -22.62 -12.26
CA PRO A 137 2.04 -23.92 -11.59
C PRO A 137 0.87 -24.78 -12.06
N ASP A 138 1.19 -25.99 -12.54
CA ASP A 138 0.25 -26.93 -13.14
C ASP A 138 -1.05 -27.00 -12.35
N VAL A 139 -2.15 -26.61 -13.01
CA VAL A 139 -3.46 -27.15 -12.66
C VAL A 139 -3.35 -28.64 -12.98
N GLN A 140 -3.37 -29.49 -11.95
CA GLN A 140 -3.50 -30.94 -12.12
C GLN A 140 -4.86 -31.23 -12.74
N ASP A 141 -4.92 -31.18 -14.07
CA ASP A 141 -5.92 -31.89 -14.85
C ASP A 141 -5.40 -33.31 -15.06
N GLY A 142 -6.08 -34.27 -14.47
CA GLY A 142 -5.66 -35.66 -14.46
C GLY A 142 -6.75 -36.60 -13.94
N GLY A 143 -7.98 -36.42 -14.43
CA GLY A 143 -8.98 -37.47 -14.38
C GLY A 143 -8.55 -38.68 -15.20
N GLY A 144 -8.77 -39.86 -14.63
CA GLY A 144 -9.11 -41.13 -15.28
C GLY A 144 -8.35 -41.56 -16.54
N SER A 145 -7.59 -42.65 -16.41
CA SER A 145 -7.88 -43.93 -17.08
C SER A 145 -6.69 -44.89 -17.00
N SER A 146 -6.86 -45.98 -16.26
CA SER A 146 -6.57 -47.36 -16.69
C SER A 146 -7.27 -48.32 -15.71
#